data_AF-A0A167VEQ3-F1
#
_entry.id   AF-A0A167VEQ3-F1
#
_cell.length_a   1.000
_cell.length_b   1.000
_cell.length_c   1.000
_cell.angle_alpha   90.00
_cell.angle_beta   90.00
_cell.angle_gamma   90.00
#
_symmetry.space_group_name_H-M   'P 1'
#
loop_
_entity.id
_entity.type
_entity.pdbx_description
1 polymer ?
#
loop_
_entity_poly.entity_id
_entity_poly.type
_entity_poly.pdbx_seq_one_letter_code
_entity_poly.pdbx_strand_id
1 'polypeptide(L)'
;MHILQSFDQPLPNGEDRQHYDQYPAAVVSGPSTLAAEAPRAGITVSYSFWNRYATRILGSDQVAQGLAGKHLASWEDGRYFDVEGDVVSAAGIQLMNPVDLALCAQWPTELRFFHEHTALTVDGGSQVRADRVWVLRDGSETNNPDYIAVLDYKRVGTIRPSEFRSACMSWNGFVSGTHGYGSRFAENASILMKQAVSYAHKYNTKYIALFDWDCLVLLVLANAEDNWGGNYCFVTTIVDKRRMRRALLGFVAMAFVSHNQGMPDNFDDLYDEVGASVPGTG
;
A
#
# COMPACT_ATOMS: atom_id res chain seq x y z
N MET A 1 23.44 -4.05 -9.46
CA MET A 1 23.31 -3.66 -8.04
C MET A 1 22.78 -4.85 -7.24
N HIS A 2 23.30 -5.13 -6.04
CA HIS A 2 22.76 -6.23 -5.22
C HIS A 2 21.33 -5.90 -4.73
N ILE A 3 20.46 -6.92 -4.64
CA ILE A 3 19.08 -6.72 -4.17
C ILE A 3 19.04 -6.11 -2.76
N LEU A 4 19.87 -6.59 -1.84
CA LEU A 4 19.91 -6.07 -0.47
C LEU A 4 20.27 -4.56 -0.44
N GLN A 5 21.24 -4.14 -1.24
CA GLN A 5 21.64 -2.74 -1.36
C GLN A 5 20.55 -1.86 -2.00
N SER A 6 19.70 -2.44 -2.86
CA SER A 6 18.66 -1.69 -3.56
C SER A 6 17.62 -1.08 -2.61
N PHE A 7 17.42 -1.65 -1.42
CA PHE A 7 16.50 -1.13 -0.41
C PHE A 7 16.89 0.25 0.14
N ASP A 8 18.15 0.64 -0.01
CA ASP A 8 18.67 1.94 0.42
C ASP A 8 18.93 2.92 -0.74
N GLN A 9 18.65 2.47 -1.97
CA GLN A 9 18.80 3.28 -3.18
C GLN A 9 17.44 3.82 -3.62
N PRO A 10 17.38 5.00 -4.27
CA PRO A 10 16.14 5.49 -4.84
C PRO A 10 15.64 4.52 -5.94
N LEU A 11 14.32 4.52 -6.16
CA LEU A 11 13.81 4.08 -7.47
C LEU A 11 14.40 4.99 -8.55
N PRO A 12 14.75 4.43 -9.74
CA PRO A 12 15.23 5.25 -10.84
C PRO A 12 14.23 6.34 -11.23
N ASN A 13 14.76 7.43 -11.79
CA ASN A 13 13.90 8.44 -12.42
C ASN A 13 13.47 7.90 -13.79
N GLY A 14 12.17 8.04 -14.09
CA GLY A 14 11.72 7.95 -15.48
C GLY A 14 11.64 9.33 -16.09
N GLU A 15 11.60 9.37 -17.41
CA GLU A 15 11.14 10.54 -18.12
C GLU A 15 9.62 10.61 -17.97
N ASP A 16 9.13 11.70 -17.40
CA ASP A 16 7.70 12.02 -17.37
C ASP A 16 7.47 13.21 -18.29
N ARG A 17 6.30 13.27 -18.91
CA ARG A 17 5.81 14.45 -19.61
C ARG A 17 5.64 15.57 -18.57
N GLN A 18 6.70 16.31 -18.30
CA GLN A 18 6.63 17.65 -17.69
C GLN A 18 6.01 18.67 -18.67
N HIS A 19 4.93 18.29 -19.36
CA HIS A 19 4.06 19.20 -20.10
C HIS A 19 2.74 19.33 -19.36
N TYR A 20 2.83 20.16 -18.31
CA TYR A 20 1.89 21.24 -17.97
C TYR A 20 0.52 21.17 -18.66
N ASP A 21 -0.48 20.72 -17.91
CA ASP A 21 -1.60 21.58 -17.46
C ASP A 21 -2.70 20.77 -16.73
N GLN A 22 -2.72 19.44 -16.84
CA GLN A 22 -3.72 18.59 -16.18
C GLN A 22 -3.11 17.28 -15.66
N TYR A 23 -3.02 17.15 -14.34
CA TYR A 23 -2.74 15.87 -13.69
C TYR A 23 -3.81 14.85 -14.09
N PRO A 24 -3.45 13.58 -14.38
CA PRO A 24 -4.43 12.57 -14.75
C PRO A 24 -5.47 12.41 -13.65
N ALA A 25 -6.75 12.41 -14.04
CA ALA A 25 -7.85 12.19 -13.11
C ALA A 25 -7.89 10.70 -12.72
N ALA A 26 -8.13 10.44 -11.43
CA ALA A 26 -8.50 9.10 -11.00
C ALA A 26 -9.89 8.76 -11.59
N VAL A 27 -10.06 7.51 -12.02
CA VAL A 27 -11.31 7.06 -12.65
C VAL A 27 -11.96 6.00 -11.77
N VAL A 28 -13.28 6.09 -11.63
CA VAL A 28 -14.09 5.05 -10.97
C VAL A 28 -14.01 3.78 -11.82
N SER A 29 -13.41 2.73 -11.28
CA SER A 29 -13.10 1.49 -12.01
C SER A 29 -14.31 0.58 -12.22
N GLY A 30 -15.42 0.80 -11.51
CA GLY A 30 -16.64 0.04 -11.70
C GLY A 30 -17.75 0.34 -10.67
N PRO A 31 -18.88 -0.39 -10.76
CA PRO A 31 -20.03 -0.17 -9.87
C PRO A 31 -19.72 -0.34 -8.38
N SER A 32 -18.84 -1.27 -8.01
CA SER A 32 -18.43 -1.46 -6.61
C SER A 32 -17.69 -0.24 -6.06
N THR A 33 -16.76 0.33 -6.84
CA THR A 33 -16.07 1.57 -6.48
C THR A 33 -17.02 2.76 -6.42
N LEU A 34 -18.01 2.83 -7.31
CA LEU A 34 -19.01 3.89 -7.28
C LEU A 34 -19.83 3.86 -5.97
N ALA A 35 -20.23 2.65 -5.57
CA ALA A 35 -20.99 2.39 -4.36
C ALA A 35 -20.17 2.50 -3.06
N ALA A 36 -18.83 2.44 -3.15
CA ALA A 36 -17.97 2.57 -1.99
C ALA A 36 -17.97 3.99 -1.42
N GLU A 37 -17.92 4.07 -0.09
CA GLU A 37 -17.78 5.29 0.68
C GLU A 37 -16.36 5.38 1.23
N ALA A 38 -15.65 6.46 0.87
CA ALA A 38 -14.31 6.71 1.39
C ALA A 38 -14.34 6.94 2.91
N PRO A 39 -13.25 6.59 3.64
CA PRO A 39 -13.15 6.89 5.06
C PRO A 39 -13.32 8.40 5.32
N ARG A 40 -13.80 8.78 6.51
CA ARG A 40 -14.02 10.21 6.78
C ARG A 40 -12.72 11.01 6.83
N ALA A 41 -11.66 10.41 7.36
CA ALA A 41 -10.34 11.05 7.46
C ALA A 41 -9.18 10.05 7.44
N GLY A 42 -7.98 10.56 7.21
CA GLY A 42 -6.73 9.81 7.43
C GLY A 42 -6.12 10.14 8.80
N ILE A 43 -5.44 9.16 9.40
CA ILE A 43 -4.53 9.34 10.53
C ILE A 43 -3.12 9.09 10.01
N THR A 44 -2.26 10.10 10.11
CA THR A 44 -0.90 9.99 9.57
C THR A 44 -0.08 8.97 10.37
N VAL A 45 0.50 8.00 9.67
CA VAL A 45 1.47 7.04 10.20
C VAL A 45 2.83 7.34 9.61
N SER A 46 3.87 7.25 10.43
CA SER A 46 5.21 7.63 10.02
C SER A 46 5.86 6.55 9.14
N TYR A 47 6.82 6.95 8.31
CA TYR A 47 7.67 5.98 7.59
C TYR A 47 8.42 5.03 8.54
N SER A 48 8.85 5.52 9.71
CA SER A 48 9.62 4.72 10.68
C SER A 48 8.85 3.49 11.16
N PHE A 49 7.51 3.57 11.24
CA PHE A 49 6.65 2.43 11.54
C PHE A 49 6.98 1.23 10.66
N TRP A 50 6.86 1.42 9.35
CA TRP A 50 7.05 0.37 8.34
C TRP A 50 8.52 -0.03 8.27
N ASN A 51 9.42 0.95 8.34
CA ASN A 51 10.85 0.70 8.29
C ASN A 51 11.33 -0.20 9.44
N ARG A 52 10.67 -0.21 10.60
CA ARG A 52 11.00 -1.15 11.70
C ARG A 52 10.85 -2.61 11.26
N TYR A 53 9.74 -2.94 10.59
CA TYR A 53 9.46 -4.29 10.11
C TYR A 53 10.40 -4.66 8.96
N ALA A 54 10.62 -3.74 8.03
CA ALA A 54 11.57 -3.92 6.94
C ALA A 54 12.99 -4.17 7.44
N THR A 55 13.45 -3.38 8.43
CA THR A 55 14.77 -3.53 9.03
C THR A 55 14.93 -4.90 9.70
N ARG A 56 13.89 -5.37 10.40
CA ARG A 56 13.91 -6.71 11.02
C ARG A 56 14.05 -7.82 9.97
N ILE A 57 13.34 -7.73 8.85
CA ILE A 57 13.44 -8.70 7.75
C ILE A 57 14.82 -8.64 7.11
N LEU A 58 15.25 -7.45 6.69
CA LEU A 58 16.52 -7.27 5.97
C LEU A 58 17.75 -7.58 6.84
N GLY A 59 17.62 -7.49 8.16
CA GLY A 59 18.65 -7.86 9.13
C GLY A 59 18.67 -9.34 9.50
N SER A 60 17.78 -10.19 8.97
CA SER A 60 17.79 -11.62 9.27
C SER A 60 18.83 -12.37 8.43
N ASP A 61 19.56 -13.30 9.05
CA ASP A 61 20.56 -14.12 8.35
C ASP A 61 19.93 -14.93 7.21
N GLN A 62 18.69 -15.40 7.40
CA GLN A 62 17.92 -16.12 6.40
C GLN A 62 17.69 -15.28 5.14
N VAL A 63 17.30 -14.01 5.29
CA VAL A 63 17.09 -13.11 4.16
C VAL A 63 18.43 -12.72 3.53
N ALA A 64 19.44 -12.41 4.34
CA ALA A 64 20.77 -12.08 3.85
C ALA A 64 21.35 -13.21 2.98
N GLN A 65 21.25 -14.46 3.44
CA GLN A 65 21.67 -15.65 2.68
C GLN A 65 20.78 -15.89 1.46
N GLY A 66 19.46 -15.78 1.61
CA GLY A 66 18.51 -15.99 0.51
C GLY A 66 18.60 -14.94 -0.61
N LEU A 67 19.19 -13.78 -0.33
CA LEU A 67 19.46 -12.70 -1.29
C LEU A 67 20.93 -12.66 -1.74
N ALA A 68 21.81 -13.47 -1.15
CA ALA A 68 23.21 -13.53 -1.54
C ALA A 68 23.33 -13.90 -3.04
N GLY A 69 24.12 -13.11 -3.77
CA GLY A 69 24.29 -13.29 -5.22
C GLY A 69 23.10 -12.87 -6.10
N LYS A 70 21.98 -12.41 -5.53
CA LYS A 70 20.86 -11.85 -6.32
C LYS A 70 21.11 -10.38 -6.66
N HIS A 71 20.80 -10.02 -7.90
CA HIS A 71 21.04 -8.69 -8.45
C HIS A 71 19.76 -8.10 -9.03
N LEU A 72 19.59 -6.80 -8.83
CA LEU A 72 18.55 -6.02 -9.50
C LEU A 72 18.93 -5.82 -10.97
N ALA A 73 17.96 -5.99 -11.86
CA ALA A 73 18.14 -5.69 -13.27
C ALA A 73 18.51 -4.20 -13.47
N SER A 74 19.29 -3.92 -14.51
CA SER A 74 19.66 -2.56 -14.88
C SER A 74 18.42 -1.74 -15.24
N TRP A 75 18.49 -0.45 -14.92
CA TRP A 75 17.54 0.54 -15.42
C TRP A 75 17.91 0.98 -16.83
N GLU A 76 16.92 1.33 -17.64
CA GLU A 76 17.10 1.90 -18.96
C GLU A 76 16.74 3.39 -18.86
N ASP A 77 17.73 4.27 -19.01
CA ASP A 77 17.57 5.72 -18.73
C ASP A 77 16.53 6.43 -19.62
N GLY A 78 16.14 5.83 -20.75
CA GLY A 78 15.12 6.36 -21.67
C GLY A 78 13.70 5.85 -21.41
N ARG A 79 13.41 5.28 -20.23
CA ARG A 79 12.05 4.83 -19.89
C ARG A 79 11.13 6.01 -19.67
N TYR A 80 10.05 6.02 -20.45
CA TYR A 80 9.01 7.01 -20.42
C TYR A 80 7.72 6.42 -19.83
N PHE A 81 7.03 7.18 -18.98
CA PHE A 81 5.77 6.76 -18.36
C PHE A 81 4.59 7.52 -18.96
N ASP A 82 3.82 6.88 -19.84
CA ASP A 82 2.59 7.48 -20.42
C ASP A 82 1.33 6.90 -19.78
N VAL A 83 1.33 5.58 -19.63
CA VAL A 83 0.18 4.78 -19.21
C VAL A 83 0.49 3.99 -17.95
N GLU A 84 -0.56 3.49 -17.30
CA GLU A 84 -0.44 2.70 -16.07
C GLU A 84 0.41 1.45 -16.29
N GLY A 85 0.30 0.83 -17.46
CA GLY A 85 1.12 -0.33 -17.84
C GLY A 85 2.63 -0.07 -17.82
N ASP A 86 3.07 1.16 -18.11
CA ASP A 86 4.49 1.51 -18.03
C ASP A 86 4.97 1.48 -16.57
N VAL A 87 4.15 2.03 -15.66
CA VAL A 87 4.38 2.01 -14.21
C VAL A 87 4.40 0.57 -13.70
N VAL A 88 3.42 -0.26 -14.09
CA VAL A 88 3.34 -1.69 -13.72
C VAL A 88 4.62 -2.42 -14.14
N SER A 89 5.04 -2.24 -15.39
CA SER A 89 6.24 -2.89 -15.95
C SER A 89 7.51 -2.49 -15.20
N ALA A 90 7.72 -1.19 -14.99
CA ALA A 90 8.89 -0.69 -14.28
C ALA A 90 8.87 -1.08 -12.79
N ALA A 91 7.70 -1.03 -12.14
CA ALA A 91 7.53 -1.38 -10.74
C ALA A 91 7.81 -2.85 -10.49
N GLY A 92 7.38 -3.73 -11.39
CA GLY A 92 7.69 -5.17 -11.35
C GLY A 92 9.19 -5.44 -11.15
N ILE A 93 10.03 -4.71 -11.89
CA ILE A 93 11.48 -4.86 -11.84
C ILE A 93 12.09 -4.11 -10.66
N GLN A 94 11.79 -2.82 -10.52
CA GLN A 94 12.56 -1.92 -9.66
C GLN A 94 12.01 -1.82 -8.24
N LEU A 95 10.71 -1.98 -8.02
CA LEU A 95 10.08 -1.90 -6.70
C LEU A 95 9.77 -3.30 -6.16
N MET A 96 9.06 -4.09 -6.94
CA MET A 96 8.48 -5.35 -6.52
C MET A 96 9.49 -6.48 -6.39
N ASN A 97 10.34 -6.69 -7.38
CA ASN A 97 11.28 -7.81 -7.35
C ASN A 97 12.15 -7.83 -6.08
N PRO A 98 12.75 -6.71 -5.61
CA PRO A 98 13.44 -6.68 -4.31
C PRO A 98 12.55 -7.09 -3.13
N VAL A 99 11.34 -6.53 -3.06
CA VAL A 99 10.38 -6.78 -1.98
C VAL A 99 9.98 -8.25 -1.95
N ASP A 100 9.62 -8.81 -3.10
CA ASP A 100 9.18 -10.19 -3.26
C ASP A 100 10.29 -11.18 -2.91
N LEU A 101 11.52 -10.92 -3.36
CA LEU A 101 12.65 -11.78 -3.04
C LEU A 101 12.96 -11.77 -1.54
N ALA A 102 12.84 -10.62 -0.87
CA ALA A 102 13.02 -10.53 0.57
C ALA A 102 11.90 -11.27 1.33
N LEU A 103 10.64 -11.08 0.91
CA LEU A 103 9.49 -11.77 1.49
C LEU A 103 9.57 -13.29 1.29
N CYS A 104 9.89 -13.76 0.08
CA CYS A 104 10.06 -15.19 -0.20
C CYS A 104 11.27 -15.79 0.52
N ALA A 105 12.33 -15.01 0.77
CA ALA A 105 13.44 -15.48 1.58
C ALA A 105 13.02 -15.64 3.05
N GLN A 106 12.22 -14.71 3.57
CA GLN A 106 11.72 -14.73 4.94
C GLN A 106 10.64 -15.80 5.19
N TRP A 107 9.71 -15.97 4.24
CA TRP A 107 8.51 -16.82 4.34
C TRP A 107 8.31 -17.69 3.08
N PRO A 108 9.26 -18.59 2.74
CA PRO A 108 9.27 -19.32 1.48
C PRO A 108 8.07 -20.23 1.26
N THR A 109 7.45 -20.70 2.35
CA THR A 109 6.35 -21.65 2.32
C THR A 109 5.03 -21.05 2.80
N GLU A 110 5.00 -19.80 3.25
CA GLU A 110 3.79 -19.23 3.87
C GLU A 110 3.16 -18.15 3.00
N LEU A 111 3.95 -17.46 2.17
CA LEU A 111 3.48 -16.35 1.35
C LEU A 111 3.48 -16.69 -0.14
N ARG A 112 2.39 -16.37 -0.83
CA ARG A 112 2.30 -16.31 -2.30
C ARG A 112 1.86 -14.91 -2.72
N PHE A 113 2.05 -14.60 -3.99
CA PHE A 113 1.52 -13.38 -4.58
C PHE A 113 1.00 -13.68 -5.99
N PHE A 114 -0.01 -12.91 -6.39
CA PHE A 114 -0.61 -13.00 -7.72
C PHE A 114 -0.59 -11.63 -8.38
N HIS A 115 -0.47 -11.65 -9.71
CA HIS A 115 -0.57 -10.47 -10.57
C HIS A 115 -1.91 -10.50 -11.30
N GLU A 116 -2.51 -9.33 -11.49
CA GLU A 116 -3.80 -9.16 -12.20
C GLU A 116 -4.89 -10.10 -11.67
N HIS A 117 -4.91 -10.31 -10.36
CA HIS A 117 -5.76 -11.31 -9.72
C HIS A 117 -7.17 -10.77 -9.53
N THR A 118 -8.17 -11.59 -9.87
CA THR A 118 -9.58 -11.24 -9.71
C THR A 118 -10.17 -12.04 -8.54
N ALA A 119 -10.65 -11.34 -7.52
CA ALA A 119 -11.40 -11.99 -6.44
C ALA A 119 -12.81 -12.33 -6.94
N LEU A 120 -13.20 -13.59 -6.77
CA LEU A 120 -14.58 -14.03 -6.93
C LEU A 120 -15.30 -13.83 -5.61
N THR A 121 -16.37 -13.04 -5.59
CA THR A 121 -17.25 -13.00 -4.43
C THR A 121 -18.06 -14.29 -4.31
N VAL A 122 -18.32 -14.73 -3.08
CA VAL A 122 -19.19 -15.87 -2.75
C VAL A 122 -20.56 -15.76 -3.45
N ASP A 123 -21.03 -14.53 -3.67
CA ASP A 123 -22.35 -14.23 -4.20
C ASP A 123 -22.39 -14.12 -5.75
N GLY A 124 -21.27 -14.32 -6.43
CA GLY A 124 -21.16 -14.27 -7.90
C GLY A 124 -21.45 -12.91 -8.56
N GLY A 125 -21.74 -11.85 -7.80
CA GLY A 125 -22.34 -10.62 -8.34
C GLY A 125 -21.39 -9.52 -8.82
N SER A 126 -20.14 -9.43 -8.34
CA SER A 126 -19.19 -8.42 -8.83
C SER A 126 -17.73 -8.84 -8.67
N GLN A 127 -17.01 -8.87 -9.78
CA GLN A 127 -15.58 -9.13 -9.87
C GLN A 127 -14.81 -7.81 -9.73
N VAL A 128 -13.77 -7.81 -8.91
CA VAL A 128 -12.79 -6.73 -8.85
C VAL A 128 -11.43 -7.35 -9.14
N ARG A 129 -10.68 -6.71 -10.04
CA ARG A 129 -9.30 -7.08 -10.39
C ARG A 129 -8.35 -6.14 -9.68
N ALA A 130 -7.41 -6.70 -8.95
CA ALA A 130 -6.29 -5.99 -8.34
C ALA A 130 -5.03 -6.27 -9.15
N ASP A 131 -4.18 -5.28 -9.32
CA ASP A 131 -2.93 -5.46 -10.06
C ASP A 131 -1.99 -6.42 -9.35
N ARG A 132 -2.00 -6.39 -8.02
CA ARG A 132 -1.22 -7.30 -7.20
C ARG A 132 -1.87 -7.60 -5.87
N VAL A 133 -1.79 -8.86 -5.46
CA VAL A 133 -2.20 -9.30 -4.13
C VAL A 133 -1.14 -10.20 -3.50
N TRP A 134 -1.06 -10.17 -2.18
CA TRP A 134 -0.31 -11.13 -1.37
C TRP A 134 -1.29 -11.99 -0.59
N VAL A 135 -1.04 -13.30 -0.56
CA VAL A 135 -1.90 -14.28 0.09
C VAL A 135 -1.10 -15.21 0.97
N LEU A 136 -1.73 -15.75 2.02
CA LEU A 136 -1.19 -16.88 2.77
C LEU A 136 -1.38 -18.18 1.99
N ARG A 137 -0.46 -19.12 2.20
CA ARG A 137 -0.45 -20.43 1.53
C ARG A 137 -1.40 -21.44 2.18
N ASP A 138 -1.92 -21.18 3.38
CA ASP A 138 -2.50 -22.26 4.19
C ASP A 138 -3.88 -22.73 3.69
N GLY A 139 -4.03 -24.06 3.64
CA GLY A 139 -5.29 -24.77 3.83
C GLY A 139 -6.22 -25.02 2.65
N SER A 140 -6.70 -24.01 1.92
CA SER A 140 -7.73 -24.22 0.89
C SER A 140 -7.33 -23.60 -0.44
N GLU A 141 -6.73 -24.42 -1.32
CA GLU A 141 -6.55 -24.07 -2.74
C GLU A 141 -7.90 -23.97 -3.50
N THR A 142 -9.03 -23.96 -2.78
CA THR A 142 -10.38 -24.02 -3.34
C THR A 142 -11.19 -22.81 -2.89
N ASN A 143 -11.18 -21.79 -3.74
CA ASN A 143 -12.17 -20.71 -3.88
C ASN A 143 -12.07 -19.46 -3.00
N ASN A 144 -11.33 -19.42 -1.88
CA ASN A 144 -11.18 -18.18 -1.10
C ASN A 144 -9.80 -18.07 -0.43
N PRO A 145 -8.78 -17.53 -1.11
CA PRO A 145 -7.45 -17.39 -0.52
C PRO A 145 -7.45 -16.26 0.53
N ASP A 146 -6.67 -16.44 1.58
CA ASP A 146 -6.48 -15.44 2.64
C ASP A 146 -5.58 -14.32 2.13
N TYR A 147 -6.19 -13.29 1.54
CA TYR A 147 -5.45 -12.11 1.10
C TYR A 147 -5.03 -11.27 2.29
N ILE A 148 -3.74 -10.94 2.36
CA ILE A 148 -3.20 -10.12 3.44
C ILE A 148 -3.01 -8.67 3.00
N ALA A 149 -2.77 -8.40 1.72
CA ALA A 149 -2.57 -7.06 1.20
C ALA A 149 -2.86 -6.98 -0.31
N VAL A 150 -3.23 -5.77 -0.75
CA VAL A 150 -3.44 -5.41 -2.15
C VAL A 150 -2.52 -4.25 -2.53
N LEU A 151 -1.97 -4.28 -3.74
CA LEU A 151 -1.30 -3.15 -4.37
C LEU A 151 -1.99 -2.85 -5.71
N ASP A 152 -2.25 -1.57 -5.91
CA ASP A 152 -2.90 -1.03 -7.11
C ASP A 152 -1.98 0.04 -7.72
N TYR A 153 -1.67 -0.12 -9.00
CA TYR A 153 -0.84 0.84 -9.72
C TYR A 153 -1.70 1.96 -10.28
N LYS A 154 -1.07 3.12 -10.47
CA LYS A 154 -1.70 4.27 -11.15
C LYS A 154 -0.73 4.88 -12.13
N ARG A 155 -1.28 5.65 -13.07
CA ARG A 155 -0.49 6.55 -13.91
C ARG A 155 0.23 7.58 -13.06
N VAL A 156 1.46 7.93 -13.43
CA VAL A 156 2.26 8.96 -12.74
C VAL A 156 1.47 10.25 -12.58
N GLY A 157 1.50 10.82 -11.37
CA GLY A 157 0.80 12.05 -11.02
C GLY A 157 -0.70 11.88 -10.71
N THR A 158 -1.25 10.67 -10.81
CA THR A 158 -2.62 10.38 -10.36
C THR A 158 -2.73 10.54 -8.85
N ILE A 159 -1.71 10.07 -8.10
CA ILE A 159 -1.64 10.21 -6.66
C ILE A 159 -1.07 11.58 -6.35
N ARG A 160 -1.90 12.46 -5.78
CA ARG A 160 -1.48 13.82 -5.39
C ARG A 160 -1.20 13.85 -3.89
N PRO A 161 0.07 13.92 -3.44
CA PRO A 161 0.42 13.85 -2.02
C PRO A 161 -0.23 14.95 -1.17
N SER A 162 -0.53 16.12 -1.76
CA SER A 162 -1.25 17.20 -1.09
C SER A 162 -2.67 16.81 -0.69
N GLU A 163 -3.41 16.08 -1.54
CA GLU A 163 -4.80 15.70 -1.29
C GLU A 163 -4.92 14.71 -0.13
N PHE A 164 -3.99 13.74 -0.06
CA PHE A 164 -3.89 12.82 1.09
C PHE A 164 -3.49 13.58 2.36
N ARG A 165 -2.48 14.45 2.29
CA ARG A 165 -2.03 15.23 3.47
C ARG A 165 -3.11 16.15 4.03
N SER A 166 -3.92 16.80 3.19
CA SER A 166 -5.01 17.67 3.65
C SER A 166 -6.17 16.90 4.29
N ALA A 167 -6.36 15.64 3.89
CA ALA A 167 -7.38 14.75 4.45
C ALA A 167 -6.93 14.09 5.76
N CYS A 168 -5.63 14.08 6.05
CA CYS A 168 -5.07 13.50 7.27
C CYS A 168 -5.13 14.47 8.46
N MET A 169 -5.24 13.90 9.66
CA MET A 169 -5.14 14.63 10.93
C MET A 169 -4.41 13.79 11.98
N SER A 170 -4.06 14.40 13.11
CA SER A 170 -3.53 13.66 14.26
C SER A 170 -4.63 12.87 14.95
N TRP A 171 -4.25 11.81 15.68
CA TRP A 171 -5.20 11.03 16.48
C TRP A 171 -5.97 11.88 17.48
N ASN A 172 -5.29 12.78 18.21
CA ASN A 172 -5.95 13.68 19.15
C ASN A 172 -6.93 14.63 18.46
N GLY A 173 -6.60 15.13 17.27
CA GLY A 173 -7.50 15.94 16.45
C GLY A 173 -8.72 15.14 15.98
N PHE A 174 -8.54 13.84 15.73
CA PHE A 174 -9.64 12.93 15.45
C PHE A 174 -10.51 12.70 16.70
N VAL A 175 -9.96 12.33 17.85
CA VAL A 175 -10.79 12.04 19.04
C VAL A 175 -11.53 13.27 19.57
N SER A 176 -10.93 14.46 19.49
CA SER A 176 -11.51 15.72 20.04
C SER A 176 -12.49 16.44 19.10
N GLY A 177 -12.54 16.06 17.81
CA GLY A 177 -13.30 16.78 16.80
C GLY A 177 -14.77 16.34 16.67
N THR A 178 -15.67 17.31 16.48
CA THR A 178 -16.97 17.07 15.85
C THR A 178 -16.74 16.89 14.35
N HIS A 179 -16.53 15.66 13.89
CA HIS A 179 -16.30 15.42 12.47
C HIS A 179 -17.53 15.75 11.65
N GLY A 180 -17.35 16.54 10.60
CA GLY A 180 -18.38 16.75 9.59
C GLY A 180 -18.86 15.40 9.03
N TYR A 181 -20.08 15.38 8.49
CA TYR A 181 -20.73 14.16 8.01
C TYR A 181 -20.06 13.53 6.76
N GLY A 182 -19.06 14.17 6.15
CA GLY A 182 -18.46 13.75 4.89
C GLY A 182 -16.97 13.41 4.96
N SER A 183 -16.48 12.75 3.91
CA SER A 183 -15.06 12.46 3.73
C SER A 183 -14.25 13.73 3.47
N ARG A 184 -13.09 13.83 4.12
CA ARG A 184 -12.09 14.88 3.90
C ARG A 184 -11.21 14.60 2.68
N PHE A 185 -11.25 13.40 2.13
CA PHE A 185 -10.58 13.08 0.87
C PHE A 185 -11.36 13.71 -0.28
N ALA A 186 -10.69 14.59 -1.03
CA ALA A 186 -11.25 15.31 -2.17
C ALA A 186 -10.60 14.86 -3.48
N GLU A 187 -11.21 15.22 -4.60
CA GLU A 187 -10.65 15.02 -5.95
C GLU A 187 -10.19 13.57 -6.21
N ASN A 188 -8.96 13.36 -6.69
CA ASN A 188 -8.41 12.05 -6.98
C ASN A 188 -8.32 11.18 -5.72
N ALA A 189 -7.90 11.76 -4.60
CA ALA A 189 -7.80 11.01 -3.34
C ALA A 189 -9.16 10.42 -2.92
N SER A 190 -10.28 11.12 -3.16
CA SER A 190 -11.62 10.57 -2.86
C SER A 190 -11.90 9.30 -3.65
N ILE A 191 -11.63 9.31 -4.97
CA ILE A 191 -11.86 8.18 -5.87
C ILE A 191 -10.92 7.01 -5.52
N LEU A 192 -9.64 7.31 -5.27
CA LEU A 192 -8.64 6.32 -4.86
C LEU A 192 -9.00 5.65 -3.53
N MET A 193 -9.53 6.41 -2.56
CA MET A 193 -10.01 5.85 -1.30
C MET A 193 -11.23 4.95 -1.48
N LYS A 194 -12.16 5.30 -2.38
CA LYS A 194 -13.27 4.42 -2.74
C LYS A 194 -12.79 3.12 -3.40
N GLN A 195 -11.77 3.19 -4.25
CA GLN A 195 -11.12 2.00 -4.81
C GLN A 195 -10.51 1.14 -3.71
N ALA A 196 -9.76 1.75 -2.79
CA ALA A 196 -9.16 1.06 -1.65
C ALA A 196 -10.21 0.35 -0.78
N VAL A 197 -11.34 1.00 -0.48
CA VAL A 197 -12.46 0.38 0.26
C VAL A 197 -13.06 -0.78 -0.52
N SER A 198 -13.28 -0.63 -1.83
CA SER A 198 -13.76 -1.72 -2.67
C SER A 198 -12.78 -2.90 -2.70
N TYR A 199 -11.47 -2.66 -2.73
CA TYR A 199 -10.47 -3.73 -2.64
C TYR A 199 -10.51 -4.39 -1.27
N ALA A 200 -10.56 -3.60 -0.21
CA ALA A 200 -10.56 -4.12 1.15
C ALA A 200 -11.73 -5.06 1.40
N HIS A 201 -12.92 -4.68 0.96
CA HIS A 201 -14.11 -5.52 1.02
C HIS A 201 -13.96 -6.80 0.20
N LYS A 202 -13.56 -6.69 -1.07
CA LYS A 202 -13.54 -7.81 -2.02
C LYS A 202 -12.46 -8.83 -1.73
N TYR A 203 -11.33 -8.37 -1.22
CA TYR A 203 -10.19 -9.20 -0.86
C TYR A 203 -10.13 -9.47 0.65
N ASN A 204 -11.13 -9.04 1.44
CA ASN A 204 -11.17 -9.22 2.89
C ASN A 204 -9.83 -8.85 3.57
N THR A 205 -9.26 -7.71 3.20
CA THR A 205 -8.02 -7.19 3.78
C THR A 205 -8.14 -5.72 4.11
N LYS A 206 -7.43 -5.27 5.14
CA LYS A 206 -7.32 -3.85 5.49
C LYS A 206 -6.11 -3.15 4.88
N TYR A 207 -5.17 -3.88 4.30
CA TYR A 207 -3.88 -3.35 3.83
C TYR A 207 -3.92 -3.08 2.33
N ILE A 208 -4.05 -1.81 1.95
CA ILE A 208 -4.05 -1.38 0.55
C ILE A 208 -2.85 -0.45 0.31
N ALA A 209 -2.07 -0.74 -0.72
CA ALA A 209 -1.03 0.14 -1.23
C ALA A 209 -1.44 0.71 -2.60
N LEU A 210 -1.17 1.99 -2.81
CA LEU A 210 -1.34 2.68 -4.10
C LEU A 210 0.02 3.19 -4.56
N PHE A 211 0.38 2.95 -5.83
CA PHE A 211 1.68 3.36 -6.35
C PHE A 211 1.61 3.94 -7.77
N ASP A 212 2.17 5.13 -7.97
CA ASP A 212 2.19 5.80 -9.28
C ASP A 212 3.59 6.17 -9.78
N TRP A 213 4.61 5.41 -9.38
CA TRP A 213 6.04 5.69 -9.60
C TRP A 213 6.65 6.78 -8.72
N ASP A 214 5.96 7.92 -8.57
CA ASP A 214 6.47 9.09 -7.83
C ASP A 214 5.95 9.17 -6.39
N CYS A 215 4.83 8.51 -6.11
CA CYS A 215 4.24 8.43 -4.80
C CYS A 215 3.81 6.99 -4.47
N LEU A 216 4.14 6.56 -3.26
CA LEU A 216 3.59 5.37 -2.62
C LEU A 216 2.69 5.81 -1.47
N VAL A 217 1.44 5.37 -1.48
CA VAL A 217 0.51 5.55 -0.37
C VAL A 217 0.20 4.20 0.24
N LEU A 218 0.41 4.09 1.55
CA LEU A 218 0.10 2.90 2.34
C LEU A 218 -1.13 3.21 3.18
N LEU A 219 -2.15 2.36 3.07
CA LEU A 219 -3.44 2.52 3.73
C LEU A 219 -3.71 1.31 4.63
N VAL A 220 -4.14 1.57 5.85
CA VAL A 220 -4.74 0.57 6.72
C VAL A 220 -6.15 1.00 7.08
N LEU A 221 -7.14 0.29 6.55
CA LEU A 221 -8.56 0.56 6.73
C LEU A 221 -9.04 -0.07 8.03
N ALA A 222 -9.11 0.74 9.08
CA ALA A 222 -9.25 0.25 10.44
C ALA A 222 -10.65 -0.30 10.76
N ASN A 223 -11.68 0.39 10.27
CA ASN A 223 -13.09 0.08 10.56
C ASN A 223 -13.89 -0.02 9.26
N ALA A 224 -13.31 -0.61 8.21
CA ALA A 224 -14.02 -0.79 6.96
C ALA A 224 -14.92 -2.01 7.04
N GLU A 225 -16.20 -1.81 6.75
CA GLU A 225 -17.22 -2.86 6.75
C GLU A 225 -18.07 -2.71 5.48
N ASP A 226 -18.34 -3.82 4.81
CA ASP A 226 -18.98 -3.83 3.49
C ASP A 226 -18.28 -2.86 2.53
N ASN A 227 -19.01 -1.88 2.00
CA ASN A 227 -18.47 -0.84 1.12
C ASN A 227 -18.26 0.51 1.84
N TRP A 228 -18.26 0.51 3.17
CA TRP A 228 -18.04 1.70 3.98
C TRP A 228 -16.60 1.71 4.51
N GLY A 229 -15.83 2.75 4.18
CA GLY A 229 -14.42 2.88 4.61
C GLY A 229 -14.22 3.23 6.07
N GLY A 230 -15.28 3.36 6.86
CA GLY A 230 -15.20 3.68 8.28
C GLY A 230 -14.98 5.16 8.58
N ASN A 231 -14.82 5.47 9.87
CA ASN A 231 -14.59 6.85 10.31
C ASN A 231 -13.16 7.34 10.06
N TYR A 232 -12.18 6.44 10.01
CA TYR A 232 -10.79 6.78 9.77
C TYR A 232 -10.04 5.62 9.12
N CYS A 233 -8.91 5.95 8.53
CA CYS A 233 -7.92 5.00 8.06
C CYS A 233 -6.53 5.50 8.44
N PHE A 234 -5.55 4.62 8.55
CA PHE A 234 -4.16 5.03 8.69
C PHE A 234 -3.55 5.26 7.31
N VAL A 235 -2.78 6.34 7.17
CA VAL A 235 -2.21 6.75 5.89
C VAL A 235 -0.73 7.07 6.08
N THR A 236 0.11 6.50 5.22
CA THR A 236 1.50 6.95 5.03
C THR A 236 1.71 7.30 3.58
N THR A 237 2.05 8.57 3.31
CA THR A 237 2.37 9.07 1.97
C THR A 237 3.88 9.22 1.82
N ILE A 238 4.46 8.56 0.82
CA ILE A 238 5.92 8.48 0.61
C ILE A 238 6.25 8.95 -0.79
N VAL A 239 6.90 10.12 -0.86
CA VAL A 239 7.43 10.71 -2.11
C VAL A 239 8.93 10.53 -2.25
N ASP A 240 9.62 10.19 -1.15
CA ASP A 240 11.05 9.87 -1.19
C ASP A 240 11.24 8.45 -1.74
N LYS A 241 11.65 8.37 -3.00
CA LYS A 241 11.89 7.11 -3.73
C LYS A 241 12.88 6.18 -3.04
N ARG A 242 13.76 6.68 -2.16
CA ARG A 242 14.69 5.83 -1.37
C ARG A 242 13.96 5.01 -0.31
N ARG A 243 12.79 5.47 0.12
CA ARG A 243 12.01 4.87 1.21
C ARG A 243 10.98 3.86 0.74
N MET A 244 10.59 3.90 -0.54
CA MET A 244 9.45 3.13 -1.06
C MET A 244 9.62 1.61 -0.92
N ARG A 245 10.79 1.05 -1.28
CA ARG A 245 11.06 -0.39 -1.16
C ARG A 245 10.96 -0.87 0.28
N ARG A 246 11.61 -0.16 1.22
CA ARG A 246 11.56 -0.49 2.66
C ARG A 246 10.16 -0.35 3.21
N ALA A 247 9.46 0.74 2.87
CA ALA A 247 8.12 0.95 3.36
C ALA A 247 7.16 -0.14 2.87
N LEU A 248 7.20 -0.49 1.59
CA LEU A 248 6.35 -1.54 1.04
C LEU A 248 6.68 -2.91 1.64
N LEU A 249 7.98 -3.24 1.81
CA LEU A 249 8.38 -4.47 2.50
C LEU A 249 7.83 -4.53 3.93
N GLY A 250 8.00 -3.45 4.69
CA GLY A 250 7.52 -3.36 6.06
C GLY A 250 6.00 -3.40 6.17
N PHE A 251 5.30 -2.81 5.21
CA PHE A 251 3.84 -2.82 5.10
C PHE A 251 3.30 -4.23 4.90
N VAL A 252 3.81 -4.96 3.90
CA VAL A 252 3.39 -6.35 3.63
C VAL A 252 3.80 -7.27 4.78
N ALA A 253 4.96 -7.05 5.37
CA ALA A 253 5.41 -7.80 6.54
C ALA A 253 4.48 -7.62 7.74
N MET A 254 4.03 -6.40 8.00
CA MET A 254 3.06 -6.14 9.06
C MET A 254 1.71 -6.77 8.72
N ALA A 255 1.24 -6.69 7.47
CA ALA A 255 0.02 -7.36 7.04
C ALA A 255 0.05 -8.88 7.34
N PHE A 256 1.17 -9.53 7.03
CA PHE A 256 1.40 -10.95 7.33
C PHE A 256 1.36 -11.24 8.83
N VAL A 257 2.09 -10.46 9.64
CA VAL A 257 2.14 -10.63 11.10
C VAL A 257 0.77 -10.39 11.74
N SER A 258 0.06 -9.34 11.33
CA SER A 258 -1.29 -9.02 11.83
C SER A 258 -2.25 -10.17 11.62
N HIS A 259 -2.20 -10.79 10.43
CA HIS A 259 -3.08 -11.90 10.09
C HIS A 259 -2.79 -13.13 10.96
N ASN A 260 -1.51 -13.52 11.06
CA ASN A 260 -1.13 -14.75 11.77
C ASN A 260 -1.20 -14.67 13.30
N GLN A 261 -1.07 -13.48 13.88
CA GLN A 261 -1.11 -13.30 15.33
C GLN A 261 -2.52 -13.03 15.86
N GLY A 262 -3.53 -12.97 14.97
CA GLY A 262 -4.89 -12.57 15.35
C GLY A 262 -4.87 -11.25 16.11
N MET A 263 -3.94 -10.34 15.76
CA MET A 263 -3.81 -9.08 16.47
C MET A 263 -5.18 -8.41 16.48
N PRO A 264 -5.69 -7.98 17.65
CA PRO A 264 -6.97 -7.31 17.71
C PRO A 264 -6.98 -6.15 16.72
N ASP A 265 -8.16 -5.82 16.17
CA ASP A 265 -8.37 -4.64 15.32
C ASP A 265 -8.16 -3.30 16.06
N ASN A 266 -7.49 -3.33 17.22
CA ASN A 266 -7.20 -2.17 18.01
C ASN A 266 -5.94 -1.45 17.55
N PHE A 267 -5.17 -1.92 16.57
CA PHE A 267 -4.04 -1.17 15.99
C PHE A 267 -3.10 -0.55 17.05
N ASP A 268 -2.95 -1.17 18.23
CA ASP A 268 -2.29 -0.55 19.38
C ASP A 268 -0.87 -0.11 19.03
N ASP A 269 -0.14 -0.89 18.22
CA ASP A 269 1.21 -0.54 17.76
C ASP A 269 1.24 0.74 16.89
N LEU A 270 0.18 0.98 16.10
CA LEU A 270 0.00 2.20 15.32
C LEU A 270 -0.48 3.35 16.20
N TYR A 271 -1.35 3.08 17.19
CA TYR A 271 -1.77 4.08 18.16
C TYR A 271 -0.65 4.54 19.07
N ASP A 272 0.21 3.63 19.53
CA ASP A 272 1.36 3.95 20.36
C ASP A 272 2.33 4.84 19.58
N GLU A 273 2.52 4.60 18.27
CA GLU A 273 3.35 5.49 17.46
C GLU A 273 2.70 6.87 17.26
N VAL A 274 1.39 6.91 16.96
CA VAL A 274 0.69 8.19 16.74
C VAL A 274 0.54 8.95 18.06
N GLY A 275 0.36 8.26 19.18
CA GLY A 275 0.20 8.78 20.54
C GLY A 275 1.52 9.18 21.21
N ALA A 276 2.64 8.50 20.92
CA ALA A 276 3.96 8.84 21.47
C ALA A 276 4.63 10.04 20.79
N SER A 277 4.06 10.57 19.71
CA SER A 277 4.57 11.75 18.99
C SER A 277 4.31 13.10 19.70
N VAL A 278 3.99 13.08 21.00
CA VAL A 278 3.85 14.29 21.84
C VAL A 278 5.23 14.89 22.12
N PRO A 279 5.53 16.13 21.69
CA PRO A 279 6.67 16.86 22.21
C PRO A 279 6.39 17.16 23.68
N GLY A 280 7.21 16.61 24.57
CA GLY A 280 7.32 17.11 25.92
C GLY A 280 7.60 18.61 25.86
N THR A 281 6.76 19.39 26.53
CA THR A 281 6.97 20.80 26.82
C THR A 281 8.36 20.99 27.45
N GLY A 282 9.25 21.63 26.69
CA GLY A 282 10.42 22.34 27.19
C GLY A 282 10.17 23.84 27.07
#